data_AF-U1Z7U2-F1
#
_entry.id   AF-U1Z7U2-F1
#
_cell.length_a   1.000
_cell.length_b   1.000
_cell.length_c   1.000
_cell.angle_alpha   90.00
_cell.angle_beta   90.00
_cell.angle_gamma   90.00
#
_symmetry.space_group_name_H-M   'P 1'
#
loop_
_entity.id
_entity.type
_entity.pdbx_description
1 polymer ?
#
loop_
_entity_poly.entity_id
_entity_poly.type
_entity_poly.pdbx_seq_one_letter_code
_entity_poly.pdbx_strand_id
1 'polypeptide(L)'
;MQYAHYIDPRSSQWVNELRLPGQHEYRQGMVSFDGHEEWKRSTGLLGSAKRCVPLVWGEDDPIPFDIDIGTRVVPEADGSVRLRRAYHEDVEDLAAIRGSLTYQPIEGLYLPPIDIDLS
;
A
#
# COMPACT_ATOMS: atom_id res chain seq x y z
N MET A 1 -10.19 7.11 -4.90
CA MET A 1 -9.06 6.56 -4.12
C MET A 1 -7.94 6.22 -5.08
N GLN A 2 -6.68 6.42 -4.70
CA GLN A 2 -5.50 6.11 -5.53
C GLN A 2 -4.46 5.40 -4.67
N TYR A 3 -3.77 4.38 -5.21
CA TYR A 3 -2.75 3.59 -4.53
C TYR A 3 -1.45 3.60 -5.34
N ALA A 4 -0.31 3.72 -4.65
CA ALA A 4 1.02 3.72 -5.27
C ALA A 4 2.04 2.97 -4.40
N HIS A 5 3.08 2.42 -5.04
CA HIS A 5 4.19 1.74 -4.39
C HIS A 5 5.51 2.28 -4.95
N TYR A 6 6.42 2.74 -4.10
CA TYR A 6 7.70 3.34 -4.53
C TYR A 6 8.77 3.30 -3.42
N ILE A 7 10.03 3.53 -3.78
CA ILE A 7 11.13 3.71 -2.82
C ILE A 7 11.17 5.18 -2.38
N ASP A 8 11.02 5.44 -1.07
CA ASP A 8 11.21 6.78 -0.52
C ASP A 8 12.70 7.18 -0.62
N PRO A 9 13.04 8.25 -1.36
CA PRO A 9 14.42 8.66 -1.58
C PRO A 9 15.15 9.13 -0.30
N ARG A 10 14.43 9.39 0.80
CA ARG A 10 15.03 9.84 2.06
C ARG A 10 15.38 8.69 2.99
N SER A 11 14.48 7.73 3.11
CA SER A 11 14.62 6.58 4.00
C SER A 11 15.22 5.36 3.30
N SER A 12 15.24 5.36 1.96
CA SER A 12 15.52 4.19 1.13
C SER A 12 14.57 3.01 1.38
N GLN A 13 13.46 3.25 2.08
CA GLN A 13 12.46 2.25 2.36
C GLN A 13 11.43 2.20 1.25
N TRP A 14 10.93 1.01 0.97
CA TRP A 14 9.73 0.83 0.18
C TRP A 14 8.51 1.36 0.96
N VAL A 15 7.68 2.14 0.27
CA VAL A 15 6.51 2.81 0.83
C VAL A 15 5.29 2.52 -0.03
N ASN A 16 4.20 2.12 0.63
CA ASN A 16 2.87 2.12 0.06
C ASN A 16 2.19 3.45 0.37
N GLU A 17 1.69 4.12 -0.66
CA GLU A 17 0.93 5.36 -0.54
C GLU A 17 -0.52 5.16 -0.93
N LEU A 18 -1.41 5.72 -0.11
CA LEU A 18 -2.84 5.73 -0.38
C LEU A 18 -3.39 7.16 -0.29
N ARG A 19 -4.24 7.52 -1.25
CA ARG A 19 -4.96 8.79 -1.30
C ARG A 19 -6.46 8.57 -1.22
N LEU A 20 -7.09 9.28 -0.28
CA LEU A 20 -8.53 9.22 -0.01
C LEU A 20 -9.18 10.59 -0.28
N PRO A 21 -9.70 10.85 -1.50
CA PRO A 21 -10.33 12.12 -1.84
C PRO A 21 -11.53 12.44 -0.95
N GLY A 22 -11.62 13.68 -0.48
CA GLY A 22 -12.71 14.15 0.39
C GLY A 22 -12.64 13.66 1.84
N GLN A 23 -11.60 12.91 2.20
CA GLN A 23 -11.39 12.42 3.56
C GLN A 23 -10.24 13.19 4.21
N HIS A 24 -10.53 13.83 5.35
CA HIS A 24 -9.55 14.63 6.11
C HIS A 24 -8.91 13.87 7.28
N GLU A 25 -9.54 12.77 7.71
CA GLU A 25 -9.09 11.94 8.83
C GLU A 25 -9.05 10.48 8.42
N TYR A 26 -8.01 9.76 8.87
CA TYR A 26 -7.93 8.31 8.72
C TYR A 26 -8.08 7.63 10.09
N ARG A 27 -8.83 6.54 10.11
CA ARG A 27 -8.91 5.60 11.22
C ARG A 27 -8.55 4.21 10.71
N GLN A 28 -7.79 3.46 11.50
CA GLN A 28 -7.50 2.06 11.19
C GLN A 28 -8.82 1.31 10.91
N GLY A 29 -8.81 0.44 9.90
CA GLY A 29 -10.02 -0.27 9.45
C GLY A 29 -10.82 0.45 8.37
N MET A 30 -10.60 1.75 8.12
CA MET A 30 -11.24 2.43 6.98
C MET A 30 -10.79 1.90 5.63
N VAL A 31 -9.61 1.27 5.57
CA VAL A 31 -9.06 0.72 4.34
C VAL A 31 -8.58 -0.69 4.65
N SER A 32 -8.93 -1.62 3.78
CA SER A 32 -8.40 -2.98 3.81
C SER A 32 -7.91 -3.39 2.42
N PHE A 33 -6.94 -4.28 2.41
CA PHE A 33 -6.41 -4.89 1.20
C PHE A 33 -6.36 -6.40 1.37
N ASP A 34 -6.81 -7.09 0.35
CA ASP A 34 -6.71 -8.55 0.23
C ASP A 34 -6.00 -8.86 -1.08
N GLY A 35 -4.84 -9.52 -0.98
CA GLY A 35 -4.04 -9.82 -2.15
C GLY A 35 -2.72 -10.51 -1.83
N HIS A 36 -1.78 -10.35 -2.75
CA HIS A 36 -0.46 -10.93 -2.65
C HIS A 36 0.59 -10.07 -3.36
N GLU A 37 1.82 -10.31 -2.96
CA GLU A 37 3.01 -9.84 -3.65
C GLU A 37 3.62 -10.96 -4.47
N GLU A 38 4.19 -10.59 -5.60
CA GLU A 38 5.01 -11.48 -6.40
C GLU A 38 6.46 -11.04 -6.30
N TRP A 39 7.30 -11.94 -5.82
CA TRP A 39 8.73 -11.73 -5.67
C TRP A 39 9.49 -12.57 -6.70
N LYS A 40 10.54 -11.99 -7.26
CA LYS A 40 11.50 -12.67 -8.13
C LYS A 40 12.80 -12.87 -7.36
N ARG A 41 13.20 -14.12 -7.21
CA ARG A 41 14.52 -14.48 -6.70
C ARG A 41 15.40 -14.97 -7.84
N SER A 42 16.60 -14.41 -7.96
CA SER A 42 17.64 -14.99 -8.81
C SER A 42 18.10 -16.33 -8.22
N THR A 43 18.02 -17.40 -9.02
CA THR A 43 18.54 -18.73 -8.64
C THR A 43 19.89 -19.02 -9.31
N GLY A 44 20.58 -17.98 -9.79
CA GLY A 44 21.84 -18.12 -10.53
C GLY A 44 21.62 -18.67 -11.95
N LEU A 45 22.45 -19.63 -12.37
CA LEU A 45 22.44 -20.22 -13.72
C LEU A 45 21.13 -20.93 -14.09
N LEU A 46 20.26 -21.21 -13.13
CA LEU A 46 18.99 -21.93 -13.30
C LEU A 46 17.80 -21.01 -13.62
N GLY A 47 18.01 -19.69 -13.67
CA GLY A 47 16.98 -18.70 -13.99
C GLY A 47 16.44 -17.98 -12.76
N SER A 48 15.21 -17.46 -12.84
CA SER A 48 14.52 -16.82 -11.72
C SER A 48 13.34 -17.66 -11.24
N ALA A 49 13.19 -17.74 -9.92
CA ALA A 49 12.01 -18.31 -9.28
C ALA A 49 11.03 -17.19 -8.92
N LYS A 50 9.72 -17.46 -9.08
CA LYS A 50 8.67 -16.57 -8.59
C LYS A 50 8.09 -17.13 -7.30
N ARG A 51 7.87 -16.26 -6.32
CA ARG A 51 7.21 -16.57 -5.06
C ARG A 51 6.05 -15.61 -4.86
N CYS A 52 4.87 -16.14 -4.55
CA CYS A 52 3.72 -15.32 -4.15
C CYS A 52 3.61 -15.31 -2.63
N VAL A 53 3.53 -14.13 -2.02
CA VAL A 53 3.41 -13.94 -0.57
C VAL A 53 2.09 -13.24 -0.28
N PRO A 54 1.21 -13.78 0.58
CA PRO A 54 -0.01 -13.07 0.97
C PRO A 54 0.30 -11.70 1.55
N LEU A 55 -0.41 -10.69 1.06
CA LEU A 55 -0.38 -9.33 1.57
C LEU A 55 -1.82 -8.95 1.90
N VAL A 56 -2.15 -9.11 3.18
CA VAL A 56 -3.50 -8.84 3.69
C VAL A 56 -3.36 -7.92 4.88
N TRP A 57 -4.12 -6.82 4.86
CA TRP A 57 -4.18 -5.88 5.97
C TRP A 57 -5.54 -5.21 6.05
N GLY A 58 -5.93 -4.81 7.25
CA GLY A 58 -7.25 -4.26 7.53
C GLY A 58 -7.34 -3.77 8.97
N GLU A 59 -8.53 -3.84 9.57
CA GLU A 59 -8.78 -3.36 10.93
C GLU A 59 -7.85 -3.98 11.97
N ASP A 60 -7.61 -5.29 11.88
CA ASP A 60 -6.80 -6.05 12.84
C ASP A 60 -5.28 -6.01 12.56
N ASP A 61 -4.81 -5.27 11.53
CA ASP A 61 -3.38 -5.20 11.22
C ASP A 61 -2.63 -4.44 12.33
N PRO A 62 -1.61 -5.05 12.98
CA PRO A 62 -0.83 -4.39 14.03
C PRO A 62 0.06 -3.25 13.53
N ILE A 63 0.25 -3.10 12.21
CA ILE A 63 1.05 -2.02 11.61
C ILE A 63 0.10 -1.02 10.94
N PRO A 64 -0.24 0.09 11.61
CA PRO A 64 -1.18 1.06 11.06
C PRO A 64 -0.58 1.87 9.91
N PHE A 65 -1.44 2.48 9.11
CA PHE A 65 -1.01 3.56 8.21
C PHE A 65 -0.75 4.83 9.01
N ASP A 66 0.39 5.46 8.74
CA ASP A 66 0.69 6.80 9.22
C ASP A 66 0.14 7.83 8.24
N ILE A 67 -0.44 8.91 8.76
CA ILE A 67 -0.66 10.11 7.94
C ILE A 67 0.72 10.62 7.53
N ASP A 68 0.92 10.89 6.24
CA ASP A 68 2.15 11.45 5.72
C ASP A 68 2.26 12.94 6.08
N ILE A 69 2.58 13.26 7.35
CA ILE A 69 2.69 14.64 7.89
C ILE A 69 4.10 15.24 7.63
N GLY A 70 4.98 14.55 6.90
CA GLY A 70 6.43 14.78 6.94
C GLY A 70 7.09 15.47 5.74
N THR A 71 6.35 16.01 4.77
CA THR A 71 6.97 16.46 3.51
C THR A 71 6.70 17.92 3.18
N ARG A 72 7.65 18.57 2.49
CA ARG A 72 7.45 19.85 1.77
C ARG A 72 6.41 19.73 0.64
N VAL A 73 5.74 18.59 0.49
CA VAL A 73 4.60 18.42 -0.40
C VAL A 73 3.45 19.14 0.27
N VAL A 74 3.02 20.23 -0.36
CA VAL A 74 1.86 21.00 0.08
C VAL A 74 0.70 20.02 0.24
N PRO A 75 -0.09 20.08 1.34
CA PRO A 75 -1.34 19.34 1.43
C PRO A 75 -2.11 19.54 0.13
N GLU A 76 -2.56 18.45 -0.50
CA GLU A 76 -3.26 18.53 -1.78
C GLU A 76 -4.40 19.54 -1.66
N ALA A 77 -4.58 20.38 -2.68
CA ALA A 77 -5.51 21.51 -2.63
C ALA A 77 -6.98 21.08 -2.40
N ASP A 78 -7.28 19.78 -2.56
CA ASP A 78 -8.58 19.17 -2.35
C ASP A 78 -8.82 18.64 -0.92
N GLY A 79 -7.84 18.77 -0.02
CA GLY A 79 -7.94 18.31 1.37
C GLY A 79 -7.81 16.79 1.55
N SER A 80 -7.39 16.05 0.53
CA SER A 80 -7.22 14.59 0.61
C SER A 80 -6.13 14.17 1.60
N VAL A 81 -6.43 13.17 2.43
CA VAL A 81 -5.42 12.54 3.29
C VAL A 81 -4.53 11.61 2.48
N ARG A 82 -3.22 11.73 2.71
CA ARG A 82 -2.19 10.85 2.17
C ARG A 82 -1.67 9.97 3.30
N LEU A 83 -1.67 8.67 3.07
CA LEU A 83 -1.27 7.67 4.05
C LEU A 83 -0.03 6.94 3.56
N ARG A 84 0.89 6.64 4.47
CA ARG A 84 2.10 5.85 4.20
C ARG A 84 2.29 4.74 5.21
N ARG A 85 2.87 3.64 4.77
CA ARG A 85 3.35 2.55 5.64
C ARG A 85 4.71 2.09 5.14
N ALA A 86 5.64 1.92 6.09
CA ALA A 86 6.95 1.33 5.79
C ALA A 86 6.78 -0.17 5.49
N TYR A 87 7.39 -0.60 4.39
CA TYR A 87 7.33 -1.98 3.92
C TYR A 87 8.56 -2.77 4.38
N HIS A 88 8.43 -4.09 4.50
CA HIS A 88 9.56 -4.95 4.86
C HIS A 88 10.52 -5.12 3.68
N GLU A 89 11.82 -4.94 3.94
CA GLU A 89 12.88 -5.25 2.98
C GLU A 89 13.06 -6.78 2.91
N ASP A 90 12.70 -7.37 1.77
CA ASP A 90 13.22 -8.68 1.38
C ASP A 90 14.39 -8.48 0.40
N VAL A 91 15.32 -9.44 0.36
CA VAL A 91 16.49 -9.43 -0.56
C VAL A 91 16.12 -9.85 -1.98
N GLU A 92 14.84 -10.14 -2.22
CA GLU A 92 14.26 -10.52 -3.51
C GLU A 92 13.70 -9.30 -4.24
N ASP A 93 13.64 -9.35 -5.57
CA ASP A 93 13.09 -8.23 -6.35
C ASP A 93 11.55 -8.31 -6.34
N LEU A 94 10.87 -7.28 -5.82
CA LEU A 94 9.42 -7.18 -5.93
C LEU A 94 9.04 -7.00 -7.40
N ALA A 95 8.19 -7.90 -7.90
CA ALA A 95 7.78 -7.97 -9.30
C ALA A 95 6.34 -7.56 -9.54
N ALA A 96 5.46 -7.71 -8.55
CA ALA A 96 4.11 -7.19 -8.61
C ALA A 96 3.42 -7.13 -7.24
N ILE A 97 2.42 -6.27 -7.11
CA ILE A 97 1.40 -6.30 -6.06
C ILE A 97 0.05 -6.44 -6.74
N ARG A 98 -0.71 -7.48 -6.34
CA ARG A 98 -2.03 -7.76 -6.89
C ARG A 98 -3.04 -7.99 -5.80
N GLY A 99 -4.25 -7.47 -5.97
CA GLY A 99 -5.32 -7.68 -4.99
C GLY A 99 -6.46 -6.68 -5.16
N SER A 100 -7.28 -6.59 -4.12
CA SER A 100 -8.40 -5.67 -4.06
C SER A 100 -8.29 -4.76 -2.86
N LEU A 101 -8.48 -3.46 -3.09
CA LEU A 101 -8.43 -2.42 -2.08
C LEU A 101 -9.86 -1.94 -1.80
N THR A 102 -10.31 -2.12 -0.56
CA THR A 102 -11.65 -1.73 -0.13
C THR A 102 -11.55 -0.49 0.75
N TYR A 103 -12.46 0.47 0.52
CA TYR A 103 -12.58 1.68 1.34
C TYR A 103 -13.94 1.74 2.01
N GLN A 104 -13.90 1.93 3.33
CA GLN A 104 -15.03 2.02 4.23
C GLN A 104 -14.90 3.30 5.08
N PRO A 105 -15.35 4.46 4.58
CA PRO A 105 -15.21 5.75 5.28
C PRO A 105 -15.98 5.79 6.61
N ILE A 106 -17.07 5.03 6.72
CA ILE A 106 -17.88 4.88 7.93
C ILE A 106 -18.35 3.43 8.04
N GLU A 107 -18.61 2.97 9.27
CA GLU A 107 -19.06 1.61 9.53
C GLU A 107 -20.30 1.25 8.67
N GLY A 108 -20.27 0.10 8.00
CA GLY A 108 -21.34 -0.37 7.12
C GLY A 108 -21.44 0.30 5.75
N LEU A 109 -20.66 1.34 5.42
CA LEU A 109 -20.63 1.95 4.09
C LEU A 109 -19.36 1.57 3.33
N TYR A 110 -19.48 0.63 2.39
CA TYR A 110 -18.38 0.20 1.53
C TYR A 110 -18.47 0.89 0.17
N LEU A 111 -17.38 1.51 -0.27
CA LEU A 111 -17.23 1.85 -1.68
C LEU A 111 -16.88 0.60 -2.49
N PRO A 112 -17.18 0.58 -3.79
CA PRO A 112 -16.73 -0.50 -4.67
C PRO A 112 -15.22 -0.73 -4.53
N PRO A 113 -14.77 -1.99 -4.35
CA PRO A 113 -13.36 -2.29 -4.28
C PRO A 113 -12.63 -1.87 -5.56
N ILE A 114 -11.37 -1.48 -5.41
CA ILE A 114 -10.49 -1.14 -6.53
C ILE A 114 -9.50 -2.29 -6.72
N ASP A 115 -9.45 -2.83 -7.93
CA ASP A 115 -8.43 -3.81 -8.28
C ASP A 115 -7.07 -3.14 -8.40
N ILE A 116 -6.08 -3.72 -7.73
CA ILE A 116 -4.70 -3.30 -7.76
C ILE A 116 -3.94 -4.32 -8.60
N ASP A 117 -3.26 -3.83 -9.64
CA ASP A 117 -2.26 -4.58 -10.42
C ASP A 117 -1.09 -3.62 -10.70
N LEU A 118 -0.10 -3.69 -9.82
CA LEU A 118 1.15 -2.93 -9.94
C LEU A 118 2.26 -3.90 -10.30
N SER A 119 3.06 -3.60 -11.34
CA SER A 119 4.16 -4.45 -11.83
C SER A 119 5.34 -3.64 -12.31
#